data_AF-A0A5B8UJH8-F1
#
_entry.id   AF-A0A5B8UJH8-F1
#
_cell.length_a   1.000
_cell.length_b   1.000
_cell.length_c   1.000
_cell.angle_alpha   90.00
_cell.angle_beta   90.00
_cell.angle_gamma   90.00
#
_symmetry.space_group_name_H-M   'P 1'
#
loop_
_entity.id
_entity.type
_entity.pdbx_description
1 polymer ?
#
loop_
_entity_poly.entity_id
_entity_poly.type
_entity_poly.pdbx_seq_one_letter_code
_entity_poly.pdbx_strand_id
1 'polypeptide(L)'
;MLVLFLSIGFVSCFLVKDYKRKELTYVQNGQSQTVSILVPKGYVKEEAKDTAGIYLHSFQYPGGATLYAAYLTDTAYELQSFNKSLHQPLELPQGGLVYKGQDSTDLFYREIRQSHLRFGYRSVSSANEVFFDSATNYAAWQKQ
;
A
#
# COMPACT_ATOMS: atom_id res chain seq x y z
N MET A 1 46.12 -22.03 -20.52
CA MET A 1 44.72 -22.43 -20.77
C MET A 1 44.05 -22.52 -19.40
N LEU A 2 43.74 -21.40 -18.74
CA LEU A 2 42.49 -20.62 -18.83
C LEU A 2 41.25 -21.51 -18.72
N VAL A 3 40.71 -21.67 -17.51
CA VAL A 3 39.25 -21.68 -17.29
C VAL A 3 38.96 -20.89 -16.02
N LEU A 4 38.49 -19.69 -16.25
CA LEU A 4 37.98 -18.70 -15.32
C LEU A 4 36.62 -19.21 -14.80
N PHE A 5 36.55 -19.73 -13.57
CA PHE A 5 35.26 -20.05 -12.96
C PHE A 5 34.62 -18.77 -12.41
N LEU A 6 33.85 -18.16 -13.32
CA LEU A 6 32.69 -17.30 -13.12
C LEU A 6 32.20 -17.19 -11.67
N SER A 7 32.55 -16.06 -11.06
CA SER A 7 31.87 -15.46 -9.91
C SER A 7 30.47 -14.97 -10.33
N ILE A 8 29.50 -15.87 -10.36
CA ILE A 8 28.07 -15.53 -10.45
C ILE A 8 27.43 -15.87 -9.11
N GLY A 9 27.33 -14.89 -8.22
CA GLY A 9 26.72 -15.14 -6.92
C GLY A 9 26.45 -13.93 -6.04
N PHE A 10 26.44 -12.70 -6.56
CA PHE A 10 26.10 -11.52 -5.73
C PHE A 10 25.40 -10.43 -6.54
N VAL A 11 24.19 -10.70 -7.02
CA VAL A 11 23.27 -9.63 -7.48
C VAL A 11 21.88 -9.88 -6.91
N SER A 12 21.76 -9.85 -5.58
CA SER A 12 20.45 -9.95 -4.91
C SER A 12 20.37 -9.08 -3.65
N CYS A 13 21.00 -7.91 -3.65
CA CYS A 13 21.15 -7.08 -2.44
C CYS A 13 20.66 -5.63 -2.51
N PHE A 14 19.88 -5.18 -3.51
CA PHE A 14 19.54 -3.75 -3.62
C PHE A 14 18.06 -3.36 -3.66
N LEU A 15 17.11 -4.30 -3.74
CA LEU A 15 15.66 -3.95 -3.78
C LEU A 15 14.88 -4.27 -2.49
N VAL A 16 15.49 -4.98 -1.52
CA VAL A 16 14.82 -5.43 -0.27
C VAL A 16 15.22 -4.58 0.95
N LYS A 17 16.13 -3.62 0.79
CA LYS A 17 16.64 -2.84 1.93
C LYS A 17 15.59 -1.90 2.50
N ASP A 18 14.69 -1.36 1.69
CA ASP A 18 13.79 -0.28 2.12
C ASP A 18 12.37 -0.74 2.45
N TYR A 19 12.02 -1.98 2.11
CA TYR A 19 10.68 -2.54 2.30
C TYR A 19 10.70 -3.85 3.10
N LYS A 20 9.60 -4.14 3.78
CA LYS A 20 9.25 -5.46 4.28
C LYS A 20 8.07 -5.99 3.46
N ARG A 21 8.12 -7.26 3.10
CA ARG A 21 6.95 -7.97 2.55
C ARG A 21 6.03 -8.33 3.71
N LYS A 22 4.74 -8.10 3.54
CA LYS A 22 3.66 -8.47 4.46
C LYS A 22 2.53 -9.12 3.68
N GLU A 23 1.59 -9.71 4.40
CA GLU A 23 0.44 -10.37 3.85
C GLU A 23 -0.81 -9.79 4.51
N LEU A 24 -1.79 -9.41 3.69
CA LEU A 24 -3.14 -9.09 4.13
C LEU A 24 -4.00 -10.32 3.83
N THR A 25 -4.54 -10.92 4.87
CA THR A 25 -5.49 -12.03 4.76
C THR A 25 -6.90 -11.55 5.10
N TYR A 26 -7.86 -11.86 4.24
CA TYR A 26 -9.26 -11.44 4.36
C TYR A 26 -10.20 -12.54 3.87
N VAL A 27 -11.49 -12.47 4.23
CA VAL A 27 -12.49 -13.43 3.77
C VAL A 27 -13.34 -12.81 2.67
N GLN A 28 -13.41 -13.50 1.53
CA GLN A 28 -14.28 -13.15 0.40
C GLN A 28 -15.13 -14.37 0.05
N ASN A 29 -16.46 -14.21 0.08
CA ASN A 29 -17.42 -15.29 -0.22
C ASN A 29 -17.19 -16.57 0.62
N GLY A 30 -16.81 -16.41 1.89
CA GLY A 30 -16.53 -17.52 2.80
C GLY A 30 -15.17 -18.20 2.58
N GLN A 31 -14.35 -17.72 1.64
CA GLN A 31 -13.00 -18.22 1.40
C GLN A 31 -11.94 -17.23 1.88
N SER A 32 -10.91 -17.74 2.54
CA SER A 32 -9.73 -16.95 2.92
C SER A 32 -8.91 -16.63 1.68
N GLN A 33 -8.65 -15.35 1.46
CA GLN A 33 -7.80 -14.80 0.41
C GLN A 33 -6.60 -14.11 1.05
N THR A 34 -5.45 -14.14 0.38
CA THR A 34 -4.24 -13.50 0.87
C THR A 34 -3.59 -12.70 -0.25
N VAL A 35 -3.31 -11.43 0.01
CA VAL A 35 -2.57 -10.56 -0.92
C VAL A 35 -1.25 -10.13 -0.29
N SER A 36 -0.18 -10.21 -1.07
CA SER A 36 1.14 -9.75 -0.64
C SER A 36 1.26 -8.24 -0.83
N ILE A 37 1.75 -7.54 0.20
CA ILE A 37 1.98 -6.09 0.16
C ILE A 37 3.44 -5.79 0.50
N LEU A 38 3.94 -4.66 -0.02
CA LEU A 38 5.21 -4.08 0.41
C LEU A 38 4.93 -2.93 1.38
N VAL A 39 5.74 -2.86 2.44
CA VAL A 39 5.62 -1.86 3.49
C VAL A 39 6.98 -1.21 3.69
N PRO A 40 7.13 0.12 3.52
CA PRO A 40 8.38 0.81 3.82
C PRO A 40 8.83 0.54 5.26
N LYS A 41 10.12 0.34 5.48
CA LYS A 41 10.69 0.18 6.83
C LYS A 41 10.57 1.47 7.63
N GLY A 42 10.70 1.37 8.96
CA GLY A 42 10.67 2.53 9.86
C GLY A 42 9.32 2.83 10.51
N TYR A 43 8.31 1.98 10.33
CA TYR A 43 7.08 2.07 11.11
C TYR A 43 7.34 1.75 12.58
N VAL A 44 6.66 2.49 13.47
CA VAL A 44 6.73 2.35 14.93
C VAL A 44 5.57 1.54 15.49
N LYS A 45 4.48 1.38 14.72
CA LYS A 45 3.30 0.60 15.11
C LYS A 45 2.74 -0.16 13.92
N GLU A 46 2.28 -1.37 14.17
CA GLU A 46 1.59 -2.23 13.22
C GLU A 46 0.30 -2.71 13.90
N GLU A 47 -0.84 -2.53 13.24
CA GLU A 47 -2.16 -2.95 13.75
C GLU A 47 -2.93 -3.69 12.66
N ALA A 48 -3.52 -4.83 13.03
CA ALA A 48 -4.51 -5.52 12.22
C ALA A 48 -5.87 -5.43 12.93
N LYS A 49 -6.91 -5.09 12.18
CA LYS A 49 -8.30 -5.01 12.64
C LYS A 49 -9.17 -5.81 11.69
N ASP A 50 -9.96 -6.70 12.26
CA ASP A 50 -10.99 -7.45 11.55
C ASP A 50 -12.30 -7.19 12.29
N THR A 51 -13.18 -6.38 11.69
CA THR A 51 -14.42 -5.99 12.34
C THR A 51 -15.49 -5.69 11.31
N ALA A 52 -16.67 -6.29 11.45
CA ALA A 52 -17.89 -5.93 10.70
C ALA A 52 -17.68 -5.71 9.19
N GLY A 53 -16.99 -6.65 8.52
CA GLY A 53 -16.77 -6.57 7.07
C GLY A 53 -15.59 -5.68 6.64
N ILE A 54 -14.78 -5.24 7.58
CA ILE A 54 -13.54 -4.50 7.34
C ILE A 54 -12.37 -5.34 7.86
N TYR A 55 -11.48 -5.70 6.94
CA TYR A 55 -10.17 -6.26 7.26
C TYR A 55 -9.16 -5.17 6.95
N LEU A 56 -8.51 -4.61 7.96
CA LEU A 56 -7.60 -3.47 7.85
C LEU A 56 -6.26 -3.81 8.49
N HIS A 57 -5.19 -3.70 7.73
CA HIS A 57 -3.81 -3.76 8.23
C HIS A 57 -3.17 -2.39 8.04
N SER A 58 -2.70 -1.79 9.13
CA SER A 58 -2.13 -0.44 9.12
C SER A 58 -0.76 -0.38 9.78
N PHE A 59 0.07 0.53 9.29
CA PHE A 59 1.45 0.76 9.71
C PHE A 59 1.63 2.26 9.98
N GLN A 60 1.99 2.61 11.20
CA GLN A 60 2.18 4.01 11.61
C GLN A 60 3.67 4.33 11.70
N TYR A 61 4.04 5.51 11.23
CA TYR A 61 5.42 6.01 11.14
C TYR A 61 5.59 7.25 12.03
N PRO A 62 6.84 7.62 12.37
CA PRO A 62 7.12 8.89 13.03
C PRO A 62 6.52 10.07 12.25
N GLY A 63 6.02 11.08 12.96
CA GLY A 63 5.34 12.23 12.34
C GLY A 63 3.88 11.98 11.95
N GLY A 64 3.31 10.81 12.29
CA GLY A 64 1.88 10.53 12.10
C GLY A 64 1.51 9.93 10.74
N ALA A 65 2.48 9.77 9.84
CA ALA A 65 2.29 9.08 8.57
C ALA A 65 1.73 7.67 8.79
N THR A 66 0.76 7.28 7.96
CA THR A 66 0.12 5.96 8.02
C THR A 66 0.07 5.34 6.64
N LEU A 67 0.47 4.08 6.52
CA LEU A 67 0.19 3.21 5.37
C LEU A 67 -0.87 2.19 5.79
N TYR A 68 -1.78 1.84 4.89
CA TYR A 68 -2.76 0.77 5.14
C TYR A 68 -3.10 -0.03 3.89
N ALA A 69 -3.51 -1.26 4.14
CA ALA A 69 -4.14 -2.16 3.19
C ALA A 69 -5.43 -2.69 3.80
N ALA A 70 -6.51 -2.73 3.04
CA ALA A 70 -7.79 -3.18 3.56
C ALA A 70 -8.65 -3.89 2.53
N TYR A 71 -9.51 -4.78 3.00
CA TYR A 71 -10.66 -5.32 2.29
C TYR A 71 -11.94 -4.83 2.98
N LEU A 72 -12.87 -4.28 2.21
CA LEU A 72 -14.14 -3.74 2.68
C LEU A 72 -15.30 -4.47 2.00
N THR A 73 -16.23 -5.03 2.75
CA THR A 73 -17.48 -5.58 2.18
C THR A 73 -18.36 -4.46 1.63
N ASP A 74 -18.44 -3.33 2.32
CA ASP A 74 -19.08 -2.10 1.84
C ASP A 74 -18.07 -1.18 1.15
N THR A 75 -18.20 -1.05 -0.17
CA THR A 75 -17.29 -0.22 -0.98
C THR A 75 -17.51 1.28 -0.82
N ALA A 76 -18.64 1.69 -0.24
CA ALA A 76 -18.96 3.09 0.06
C ALA A 76 -18.28 3.60 1.35
N TYR A 77 -17.82 2.68 2.21
CA TYR A 77 -17.07 3.04 3.42
C TYR A 77 -15.73 3.70 3.07
N GLU A 78 -15.45 4.83 3.73
CA GLU A 78 -14.22 5.59 3.52
C GLU A 78 -13.26 5.42 4.71
N LEU A 79 -12.07 4.87 4.45
CA LEU A 79 -11.01 4.71 5.45
C LEU A 79 -10.29 6.03 5.78
N GLN A 80 -10.36 6.97 4.85
CA GLN A 80 -9.90 8.34 5.01
C GLN A 80 -10.75 9.28 4.17
N SER A 81 -10.89 10.51 4.62
CA SER A 81 -11.65 11.54 3.90
C SER A 81 -10.82 12.09 2.74
N PHE A 82 -11.46 12.29 1.59
CA PHE A 82 -10.86 12.94 0.43
C PHE A 82 -11.62 14.22 0.10
N ASN A 83 -10.90 15.29 -0.19
CA ASN A 83 -11.53 16.46 -0.77
C ASN A 83 -11.85 16.21 -2.25
N LYS A 84 -13.01 15.60 -2.51
CA LYS A 84 -13.47 15.21 -3.85
C LYS A 84 -13.75 16.39 -4.77
N SER A 85 -13.87 17.62 -4.25
CA SER A 85 -14.03 18.81 -5.12
C SER A 85 -12.70 19.26 -5.70
N LEU A 86 -11.59 19.03 -5.00
CA LEU A 86 -10.24 19.38 -5.44
C LEU A 86 -9.51 18.22 -6.13
N HIS A 87 -9.79 16.98 -5.73
CA HIS A 87 -9.09 15.79 -6.21
C HIS A 87 -10.07 14.80 -6.84
N GLN A 88 -10.23 14.91 -8.15
CA GLN A 88 -10.97 13.92 -8.93
C GLN A 88 -10.14 12.63 -9.02
N PRO A 89 -10.75 11.45 -8.85
CA PRO A 89 -10.03 10.20 -8.97
C PRO A 89 -9.58 9.96 -10.40
N LEU A 90 -8.42 9.34 -10.55
CA LEU A 90 -7.94 8.82 -11.84
C LEU A 90 -8.29 7.34 -11.98
N GLU A 91 -8.71 6.93 -13.16
CA GLU A 91 -8.98 5.52 -13.46
C GLU A 91 -7.66 4.77 -13.74
N LEU A 92 -7.53 3.56 -13.18
CA LEU A 92 -6.42 2.67 -13.50
C LEU A 92 -6.71 1.85 -14.76
N PRO A 93 -5.69 1.53 -15.60
CA PRO A 93 -5.88 0.69 -16.77
C PRO A 93 -6.44 -0.71 -16.48
N GLN A 94 -6.09 -1.29 -15.32
CA GLN A 94 -6.63 -2.57 -14.84
C GLN A 94 -7.97 -2.45 -14.10
N GLY A 95 -8.62 -1.29 -14.17
CA GLY A 95 -9.80 -0.97 -13.38
C GLY A 95 -9.47 -0.49 -11.98
N GLY A 96 -10.39 0.27 -11.40
CA GLY A 96 -10.24 0.91 -10.10
C GLY A 96 -9.94 2.41 -10.19
N LEU A 97 -9.88 3.04 -9.03
CA LEU A 97 -9.74 4.48 -8.86
C LEU A 97 -8.51 4.80 -8.02
N VAL A 98 -7.79 5.87 -8.37
CA VAL A 98 -6.71 6.44 -7.56
C VAL A 98 -7.12 7.82 -7.10
N TYR A 99 -7.20 8.00 -5.80
CA TYR A 99 -7.27 9.30 -5.14
C TYR A 99 -5.86 9.67 -4.72
N LYS A 100 -5.38 10.85 -5.11
CA LYS A 100 -4.06 11.35 -4.69
C LYS A 100 -4.12 12.86 -4.52
N GLY A 101 -3.46 13.36 -3.48
CA GLY A 101 -3.41 14.79 -3.25
C GLY A 101 -2.47 15.17 -2.11
N GLN A 102 -2.53 16.45 -1.79
CA GLN A 102 -1.76 17.09 -0.73
C GLN A 102 -2.76 17.87 0.13
N ASP A 103 -2.65 17.74 1.44
CA ASP A 103 -3.50 18.48 2.38
C ASP A 103 -2.97 19.91 2.62
N SER A 104 -3.69 20.70 3.43
CA SER A 104 -3.30 22.08 3.76
C SER A 104 -2.02 22.19 4.59
N THR A 105 -1.44 21.08 5.03
CA THR A 105 -0.19 21.00 5.81
C THR A 105 0.99 20.50 4.99
N ASP A 106 0.85 20.49 3.66
CA ASP A 106 1.84 19.97 2.71
C ASP A 106 2.19 18.49 2.88
N LEU A 107 1.27 17.72 3.47
CA LEU A 107 1.39 16.28 3.59
C LEU A 107 0.57 15.57 2.52
N PHE A 108 1.17 14.52 1.97
CA PHE A 108 0.62 13.75 0.88
C PHE A 108 -0.26 12.63 1.40
N TYR A 109 -1.29 12.34 0.61
CA TYR A 109 -2.16 11.18 0.77
C TYR A 109 -2.42 10.53 -0.57
N ARG A 110 -2.72 9.23 -0.51
CA ARG A 110 -3.16 8.46 -1.67
C ARG A 110 -4.03 7.30 -1.23
N GLU A 111 -4.98 6.90 -2.07
CA GLU A 111 -5.66 5.62 -1.97
C GLU A 111 -5.96 5.07 -3.36
N ILE A 112 -5.61 3.81 -3.57
CA ILE A 112 -6.03 3.01 -4.71
C ILE A 112 -7.21 2.14 -4.28
N ARG A 113 -8.32 2.26 -4.99
CA ARG A 113 -9.54 1.46 -4.81
C ARG A 113 -9.68 0.49 -5.97
N GLN A 114 -9.62 -0.80 -5.68
CA GLN A 114 -9.88 -1.86 -6.66
C GLN A 114 -10.96 -2.79 -6.11
N SER A 115 -12.19 -2.64 -6.60
CA SER A 115 -13.36 -3.37 -6.09
C SER A 115 -13.52 -3.19 -4.57
N HIS A 116 -13.32 -4.24 -3.78
CA HIS A 116 -13.39 -4.24 -2.31
C HIS A 116 -12.05 -3.91 -1.63
N LEU A 117 -10.93 -3.93 -2.37
CA LEU A 117 -9.61 -3.66 -1.83
C LEU A 117 -9.28 -2.18 -1.84
N ARG A 118 -8.58 -1.75 -0.79
CA ARG A 118 -8.09 -0.39 -0.57
C ARG A 118 -6.62 -0.45 -0.19
N PHE A 119 -5.78 0.30 -0.88
CA PHE A 119 -4.37 0.46 -0.53
C PHE A 119 -4.06 1.94 -0.48
N GLY A 120 -3.65 2.47 0.67
CA GLY A 120 -3.49 3.90 0.80
C GLY A 120 -2.54 4.33 1.88
N TYR A 121 -2.23 5.62 1.85
CA TYR A 121 -1.46 6.29 2.88
C TYR A 121 -1.97 7.71 3.10
N ARG A 122 -1.58 8.29 4.24
CA ARG A 122 -1.85 9.70 4.59
C ARG A 122 -0.75 10.28 5.46
N SER A 123 -0.73 11.61 5.51
CA SER A 123 0.17 12.40 6.35
C SER A 123 1.66 12.12 6.05
N VAL A 124 1.98 11.83 4.78
CA VAL A 124 3.35 11.50 4.34
C VAL A 124 4.04 12.75 3.82
N SER A 125 5.25 13.04 4.29
CA SER A 125 6.04 14.15 3.75
C SER A 125 6.52 13.88 2.32
N SER A 126 6.72 14.95 1.54
CA SER A 126 7.23 14.86 0.16
C SER A 126 8.49 13.99 0.04
N ALA A 127 9.43 14.12 0.97
CA ALA A 127 10.68 13.35 0.99
C ALA A 127 10.47 11.82 1.04
N ASN A 128 9.35 11.37 1.60
CA ASN A 128 9.05 9.95 1.77
C ASN A 128 8.01 9.43 0.77
N GLU A 129 7.30 10.32 0.08
CA GLU A 129 6.14 10.00 -0.77
C GLU A 129 6.44 8.87 -1.76
N VAL A 130 7.60 8.90 -2.43
CA VAL A 130 7.99 7.91 -3.43
C VAL A 130 7.99 6.47 -2.90
N PHE A 131 8.33 6.26 -1.63
CA PHE A 131 8.34 4.93 -1.02
C PHE A 131 6.91 4.42 -0.78
N PHE A 132 6.02 5.31 -0.35
CA PHE A 132 4.61 4.98 -0.11
C PHE A 132 3.83 4.79 -1.43
N ASP A 133 4.15 5.59 -2.46
CA ASP A 133 3.65 5.40 -3.81
C ASP A 133 4.07 4.05 -4.39
N SER A 134 5.34 3.67 -4.22
CA SER A 134 5.85 2.37 -4.66
C SER A 134 5.17 1.21 -3.95
N ALA A 135 4.93 1.34 -2.64
CA ALA A 135 4.23 0.34 -1.83
C ALA A 135 2.76 0.15 -2.27
N THR A 136 2.02 1.24 -2.43
CA THR A 136 0.61 1.19 -2.86
C THR A 136 0.46 0.71 -4.30
N ASN A 137 1.34 1.14 -5.21
CA ASN A 137 1.39 0.59 -6.56
C ASN A 137 1.63 -0.91 -6.53
N TYR A 138 2.67 -1.39 -5.83
CA TYR A 138 2.96 -2.84 -5.77
C TYR A 138 1.74 -3.67 -5.36
N ALA A 139 1.00 -3.21 -4.35
CA ALA A 139 -0.21 -3.87 -3.88
C ALA A 139 -1.32 -3.89 -4.94
N ALA A 140 -1.53 -2.78 -5.65
CA ALA A 140 -2.54 -2.66 -6.72
C ALA A 140 -2.21 -3.44 -8.01
N TRP A 141 -0.94 -3.85 -8.17
CA TRP A 141 -0.48 -4.67 -9.28
C TRP A 141 -0.44 -6.18 -8.96
N GLN A 142 -0.71 -6.57 -7.71
CA GLN A 142 -0.90 -7.99 -7.41
C GLN A 142 -2.15 -8.49 -8.16
N LYS A 143 -1.98 -9.53 -8.98
CA LYS A 143 -3.12 -10.23 -9.59
C LYS A 143 -3.96 -10.82 -8.47
N GLN A 144 -5.22 -10.42 -8.42
CA GLN A 144 -6.26 -11.02 -7.59
C GLN A 144 -6.86 -12.22 -8.30
#